data_AF-A0A2R7S9P6-F1
#
_entry.id   AF-A0A2R7S9P6-F1
#
_cell.length_a   1.000
_cell.length_b   1.000
_cell.length_c   1.000
_cell.angle_alpha   90.00
_cell.angle_beta   90.00
_cell.angle_gamma   90.00
#
_symmetry.space_group_name_H-M   'P 1'
#
loop_
_entity.id
_entity.type
_entity.pdbx_description
1 polymer ?
#
loop_
_entity_poly.entity_id
_entity_poly.type
_entity_poly.pdbx_seq_one_letter_code
_entity_poly.pdbx_strand_id
1 'polypeptide(L)'
;MWTRLFLPAWIGLALLMVGSLGWLPPEVGDPGKTLSREAYLLTMVMPVALIGLCSGALVRWLGRRSPGLISMPHRDYWLAEERREVTLARLGEHLSALGLGLVLLIGGIHLQLLFRTHPKLPQPPGEVWAAGGGALVVLQLLWCWRLYRLFPAPPAAQPQPVER
;
A
#
# COMPACT_ATOMS: atom_id res chain seq x y z
N MET A 1 0.78 6.62 -13.21
CA MET A 1 1.32 5.30 -13.59
C MET A 1 0.99 4.25 -12.55
N TRP A 2 1.40 4.43 -11.29
CA TRP A 2 1.17 3.49 -10.19
C TRP A 2 -0.29 3.19 -9.95
N THR A 3 -1.16 4.20 -10.06
CA THR A 3 -2.62 4.00 -9.92
C THR A 3 -3.16 2.93 -10.88
N ARG A 4 -2.62 2.84 -12.10
CA ARG A 4 -3.04 1.86 -13.12
C ARG A 4 -2.52 0.45 -12.83
N LEU A 5 -1.40 0.33 -12.12
CA LEU A 5 -0.80 -0.95 -11.73
C LEU A 5 -1.38 -1.47 -10.42
N PHE A 6 -1.66 -0.56 -9.48
CA PHE A 6 -2.12 -0.88 -8.14
C PHE A 6 -3.46 -1.63 -8.16
N LEU A 7 -4.47 -1.08 -8.84
CA LEU A 7 -5.81 -1.68 -8.84
C LEU A 7 -5.84 -3.13 -9.37
N PRO A 8 -5.27 -3.45 -10.54
CA PRO A 8 -5.25 -4.83 -11.02
C PRO A 8 -4.39 -5.74 -10.11
N ALA A 9 -3.28 -5.24 -9.56
CA ALA A 9 -2.47 -6.02 -8.62
C ALA A 9 -3.25 -6.34 -7.33
N TRP A 10 -3.98 -5.37 -6.79
CA TRP A 10 -4.84 -5.54 -5.62
C TRP A 10 -5.98 -6.51 -5.88
N ILE A 11 -6.68 -6.39 -7.02
CA ILE A 11 -7.72 -7.35 -7.43
C ILE A 11 -7.10 -8.74 -7.60
N GLY A 12 -5.94 -8.84 -8.25
CA GLY A 12 -5.23 -10.11 -8.42
C GLY A 12 -4.88 -10.77 -7.09
N LEU A 13 -4.43 -10.00 -6.10
CA LEU A 13 -4.19 -10.51 -4.75
C LEU A 13 -5.47 -10.97 -4.06
N ALA A 14 -6.57 -10.20 -4.16
CA ALA A 14 -7.86 -10.60 -3.60
C ALA A 14 -8.37 -11.90 -4.24
N LEU A 15 -8.24 -12.04 -5.56
CA LEU A 15 -8.60 -13.26 -6.28
C LEU A 15 -7.70 -14.44 -5.90
N LEU A 16 -6.40 -14.21 -5.72
CA LEU A 16 -5.48 -15.25 -5.23
C LEU A 16 -5.92 -15.76 -3.86
N MET A 17 -6.29 -14.87 -2.94
CA MET A 17 -6.77 -15.24 -1.59
C MET A 17 -8.02 -16.11 -1.68
N VAL A 18 -9.01 -15.72 -2.47
CA VAL A 18 -10.25 -16.49 -2.67
C VAL A 18 -9.98 -17.82 -3.37
N GLY A 19 -9.14 -17.83 -4.42
CA GLY A 19 -8.79 -19.04 -5.16
C GLY A 19 -8.00 -20.06 -4.33
N SER A 20 -7.23 -19.59 -3.34
CA SER A 20 -6.43 -20.44 -2.46
C SER A 20 -7.22 -21.14 -1.34
N LEU A 21 -8.50 -20.79 -1.14
CA LEU A 21 -9.33 -21.30 -0.04
C LEU A 21 -9.38 -22.83 0.03
N GLY A 22 -9.48 -23.50 -1.12
CA GLY A 22 -9.53 -24.95 -1.21
C GLY A 22 -8.17 -25.63 -1.05
N TRP A 23 -7.07 -24.87 -1.17
CA TRP A 23 -5.71 -25.38 -1.07
C TRP A 23 -5.16 -25.30 0.35
N LEU A 24 -5.65 -24.36 1.15
CA LEU A 24 -5.19 -24.23 2.54
C LEU A 24 -5.60 -25.44 3.39
N PRO A 25 -4.71 -26.00 4.22
CA PRO A 25 -5.10 -27.00 5.22
C PRO A 25 -6.07 -26.42 6.27
N PRO A 26 -6.71 -27.26 7.11
CA PRO A 26 -7.57 -26.79 8.21
C PRO A 26 -6.82 -25.93 9.24
N GLU A 27 -5.55 -26.25 9.46
CA GLU A 27 -4.64 -25.47 10.31
C GLU A 27 -3.44 -24.98 9.51
N VAL A 28 -3.08 -23.72 9.71
CA VAL A 28 -2.04 -23.02 8.96
C VAL A 28 -1.01 -22.45 9.93
N GLY A 29 0.27 -22.76 9.73
CA GLY A 29 1.37 -22.22 10.54
C GLY A 29 2.42 -23.27 10.89
N ASP A 30 3.35 -22.88 11.74
CA ASP A 30 4.38 -23.78 12.28
C ASP A 30 3.83 -24.58 13.49
N PRO A 31 4.38 -25.77 13.80
CA PRO A 31 3.97 -26.54 14.96
C PRO A 31 4.01 -25.71 16.25
N GLY A 32 2.90 -25.71 17.00
CA GLY A 32 2.74 -24.92 18.23
C GLY A 32 2.39 -23.44 18.01
N LYS A 33 2.28 -22.97 16.76
CA LYS A 33 1.84 -21.62 16.39
C LYS A 33 0.86 -21.67 15.20
N THR A 34 -0.02 -22.65 15.19
CA THR A 34 -1.02 -22.80 14.13
C THR A 34 -2.22 -21.89 14.37
N LEU A 35 -2.82 -21.43 13.27
CA LEU A 35 -4.10 -20.75 13.24
C LEU A 35 -5.11 -21.64 12.51
N SER A 36 -6.38 -21.56 12.90
CA SER A 36 -7.43 -22.13 12.05
C SER A 36 -7.42 -21.44 10.68
N ARG A 37 -7.84 -22.15 9.64
CA ARG A 37 -7.95 -21.60 8.28
C ARG A 37 -8.74 -20.29 8.26
N GLU A 38 -9.85 -20.23 8.99
CA GLU A 38 -10.70 -19.04 9.09
C GLU A 38 -9.98 -17.87 9.74
N ALA A 39 -9.28 -18.10 10.87
CA ALA A 39 -8.52 -17.07 11.55
C ALA A 39 -7.37 -16.55 10.68
N TYR A 40 -6.67 -17.45 9.99
CA TYR A 40 -5.64 -17.08 9.02
C TYR A 40 -6.20 -16.22 7.89
N LEU A 41 -7.33 -16.62 7.29
CA LEU A 41 -7.95 -15.87 6.21
C LEU A 41 -8.43 -14.50 6.66
N LEU A 42 -9.05 -14.39 7.84
CA LEU A 42 -9.43 -13.10 8.40
C LEU A 42 -8.21 -12.19 8.58
N THR A 43 -7.11 -12.76 9.08
CA THR A 43 -5.83 -12.05 9.28
C THR A 43 -5.22 -11.56 7.96
N MET A 44 -5.45 -12.26 6.84
CA MET A 44 -4.93 -11.86 5.52
C MET A 44 -5.88 -10.94 4.75
N VAL A 45 -7.19 -11.23 4.77
CA VAL A 45 -8.21 -10.48 4.03
C VAL A 45 -8.38 -9.07 4.59
N MET A 46 -8.29 -8.90 5.92
CA MET A 46 -8.41 -7.58 6.55
C MET A 46 -7.34 -6.59 6.05
N PRO A 47 -6.03 -6.91 6.08
CA PRO A 47 -5.01 -6.10 5.43
C PRO A 47 -5.26 -5.85 3.94
N VAL A 48 -5.67 -6.88 3.17
CA VAL A 48 -5.97 -6.70 1.74
C VAL A 48 -7.08 -5.68 1.54
N ALA A 49 -8.17 -5.76 2.31
CA ALA A 49 -9.25 -4.77 2.25
C ALA A 49 -8.76 -3.36 2.58
N LEU A 50 -7.96 -3.22 3.64
CA LEU A 50 -7.37 -1.94 4.04
C LEU A 50 -6.41 -1.36 2.99
N ILE A 51 -5.63 -2.21 2.31
CA ILE A 51 -4.74 -1.80 1.22
C ILE A 51 -5.55 -1.16 0.08
N GLY A 52 -6.79 -1.59 -0.16
CA GLY A 52 -7.69 -0.97 -1.14
C GLY A 52 -7.92 0.53 -0.90
N LEU A 53 -7.76 0.99 0.35
CA LEU A 53 -7.86 2.41 0.71
C LEU A 53 -6.72 3.25 0.13
N CYS A 54 -5.61 2.63 -0.28
CA CYS A 54 -4.50 3.32 -0.95
C CYS A 54 -4.80 3.71 -2.41
N SER A 55 -6.00 3.44 -2.92
CA SER A 55 -6.36 3.80 -4.29
C SER A 55 -6.34 5.32 -4.50
N GLY A 56 -5.68 5.78 -5.57
CA GLY A 56 -5.63 7.20 -5.91
C GLY A 56 -7.03 7.83 -6.09
N ALA A 57 -8.02 7.05 -6.54
CA ALA A 57 -9.40 7.49 -6.66
C ALA A 57 -10.03 7.81 -5.30
N LEU A 58 -9.84 6.94 -4.29
CA LEU A 58 -10.36 7.17 -2.95
C LEU A 58 -9.69 8.38 -2.29
N VAL A 59 -8.38 8.52 -2.45
CA VAL A 59 -7.61 9.67 -1.92
C VAL A 59 -8.15 10.98 -2.47
N ARG A 60 -8.38 11.05 -3.79
CA ARG A 60 -8.93 12.25 -4.44
C ARG A 60 -10.38 12.52 -4.03
N TRP A 61 -11.18 11.48 -3.83
CA TRP A 61 -12.54 11.63 -3.32
C TRP A 61 -12.56 12.16 -1.88
N LEU A 62 -11.75 11.56 -1.01
CA LEU A 62 -11.65 11.92 0.40
C LEU A 62 -11.11 13.34 0.57
N GLY A 63 -10.07 13.72 -0.19
CA GLY A 63 -9.49 15.05 -0.13
C GLY A 63 -10.40 16.16 -0.64
N ARG A 64 -11.34 15.85 -1.53
CA ARG A 64 -12.37 16.79 -1.97
C ARG A 64 -13.50 16.92 -0.95
N ARG A 65 -13.94 15.80 -0.37
CA ARG A 65 -15.11 15.78 0.52
C ARG A 65 -14.80 16.24 1.94
N SER A 66 -13.61 15.89 2.43
CA SER A 66 -13.19 16.07 3.82
C SER A 66 -11.67 16.33 3.90
N PRO A 67 -11.18 17.48 3.40
CA PRO A 67 -9.74 17.81 3.41
C PRO A 67 -9.13 17.82 4.82
N GLY A 68 -9.95 18.04 5.86
CA GLY A 68 -9.51 18.00 7.26
C GLY A 68 -8.99 16.65 7.74
N LEU A 69 -9.35 15.53 7.07
CA LEU A 69 -8.87 14.18 7.40
C LEU A 69 -7.47 13.88 6.85
N ILE A 70 -6.97 14.71 5.93
CA ILE A 70 -5.63 14.54 5.36
C ILE A 70 -4.63 15.24 6.28
N SER A 71 -3.87 14.44 7.02
CA SER A 71 -2.71 14.92 7.77
C SER A 71 -1.51 15.06 6.81
N MET A 72 -1.07 16.29 6.56
CA MET A 72 0.14 16.56 5.78
C MET A 72 0.84 17.86 6.24
N PRO A 73 2.17 17.98 6.09
CA PRO A 73 2.88 19.22 6.36
C PRO A 73 2.35 20.38 5.52
N HIS A 74 2.23 21.57 6.11
CA HIS A 74 1.75 22.79 5.45
C HIS A 74 0.46 22.60 4.65
N ARG A 75 -0.48 21.82 5.21
CA ARG A 75 -1.75 21.43 4.56
C ARG A 75 -2.47 22.61 3.92
N ASP A 76 -2.60 23.72 4.63
CA ASP A 76 -3.38 24.87 4.16
C ASP A 76 -2.78 25.50 2.89
N TYR A 77 -1.45 25.42 2.72
CA TYR A 77 -0.79 25.84 1.49
C TYR A 77 -1.01 24.84 0.35
N TRP A 78 -0.85 23.54 0.62
CA TRP A 78 -0.92 22.49 -0.41
C TRP A 78 -2.34 22.15 -0.85
N LEU A 79 -3.33 22.29 0.04
CA LEU A 79 -4.75 22.05 -0.24
C LEU A 79 -5.56 23.34 -0.49
N ALA A 80 -4.86 24.47 -0.66
CA ALA A 80 -5.45 25.70 -1.21
C ALA A 80 -6.17 25.41 -2.53
N GLU A 81 -7.27 26.11 -2.79
CA GLU A 81 -8.20 25.81 -3.89
C GLU A 81 -7.47 25.69 -5.24
N GLU A 82 -6.51 26.56 -5.50
CA GLU A 82 -5.76 26.63 -6.76
C GLU A 82 -4.83 25.42 -6.97
N ARG A 83 -4.38 24.79 -5.87
CA ARG A 83 -3.40 23.69 -5.90
C ARG A 83 -4.00 22.34 -5.55
N ARG A 84 -5.20 22.30 -4.98
CA ARG A 84 -5.80 21.12 -4.35
C ARG A 84 -5.81 19.91 -5.28
N GLU A 85 -6.34 20.05 -6.50
CA GLU A 85 -6.44 18.92 -7.44
C GLU A 85 -5.07 18.35 -7.81
N VAL A 86 -4.08 19.21 -8.05
CA VAL A 86 -2.71 18.79 -8.39
C VAL A 86 -2.06 18.09 -7.20
N THR A 87 -2.23 18.63 -5.99
CA THR A 87 -1.74 18.03 -4.74
C THR A 87 -2.37 16.66 -4.50
N LEU A 88 -3.69 16.54 -4.62
CA LEU A 88 -4.41 15.29 -4.41
C LEU A 88 -4.07 14.24 -5.48
N ALA A 89 -3.87 14.64 -6.73
CA ALA A 89 -3.41 13.74 -7.78
C ALA A 89 -2.01 13.19 -7.50
N ARG A 90 -1.08 14.06 -7.06
CA ARG A 90 0.27 13.64 -6.65
C ARG A 90 0.24 12.72 -5.44
N LEU A 91 -0.55 13.06 -4.42
CA LEU A 91 -0.70 12.24 -3.22
C LEU A 91 -1.29 10.87 -3.55
N GLY A 92 -2.36 10.82 -4.36
CA GLY A 92 -3.00 9.57 -4.78
C GLY A 92 -2.06 8.66 -5.56
N GLU A 93 -1.20 9.22 -6.41
CA GLU A 93 -0.19 8.46 -7.15
C GLU A 93 0.88 7.87 -6.22
N HIS A 94 1.32 8.61 -5.20
CA HIS A 94 2.28 8.12 -4.22
C HIS A 94 1.67 7.06 -3.29
N LEU A 95 0.43 7.26 -2.83
CA LEU A 95 -0.29 6.27 -2.04
C LEU A 95 -0.57 5.00 -2.85
N SER A 96 -0.84 5.08 -4.15
CA SER A 96 -0.98 3.90 -4.99
C SER A 96 0.33 3.11 -5.11
N ALA A 97 1.49 3.80 -5.14
CA ALA A 97 2.80 3.14 -5.09
C ALA A 97 3.04 2.42 -3.75
N LEU A 98 2.67 3.04 -2.61
CA LEU A 98 2.70 2.38 -1.30
C LEU A 98 1.80 1.15 -1.30
N GLY A 99 0.55 1.30 -1.76
CA GLY A 99 -0.41 0.21 -1.86
C GLY A 99 0.14 -0.95 -2.69
N LEU A 100 0.84 -0.68 -3.79
CA LEU A 100 1.48 -1.72 -4.60
C LEU A 100 2.58 -2.46 -3.82
N GLY A 101 3.40 -1.73 -3.05
CA GLY A 101 4.40 -2.35 -2.15
C GLY A 101 3.74 -3.26 -1.10
N LEU A 102 2.63 -2.82 -0.51
CA LEU A 102 1.87 -3.63 0.45
C LEU A 102 1.22 -4.85 -0.19
N VAL A 103 0.71 -4.73 -1.42
CA VAL A 103 0.21 -5.88 -2.21
C VAL A 103 1.31 -6.91 -2.40
N LEU A 104 2.51 -6.48 -2.80
CA LEU A 104 3.65 -7.38 -2.99
C LEU A 104 4.07 -8.05 -1.68
N LEU A 105 4.09 -7.30 -0.57
CA LEU A 105 4.43 -7.83 0.74
C LEU A 105 3.42 -8.90 1.20
N ILE A 106 2.13 -8.58 1.22
CA ILE A 106 1.09 -9.50 1.67
C ILE A 106 0.96 -10.70 0.71
N GLY A 107 1.02 -10.46 -0.60
CA GLY A 107 1.02 -11.53 -1.60
C GLY A 107 2.23 -12.45 -1.46
N GLY A 108 3.43 -11.89 -1.22
CA GLY A 108 4.64 -12.66 -0.97
C GLY A 108 4.54 -13.55 0.27
N ILE A 109 4.07 -13.00 1.40
CA ILE A 109 3.85 -13.76 2.64
C ILE A 109 2.85 -14.89 2.40
N HIS A 110 1.73 -14.59 1.74
CA HIS A 110 0.69 -15.57 1.45
C HIS A 110 1.20 -16.70 0.53
N LEU A 111 1.92 -16.35 -0.54
CA LEU A 111 2.52 -17.32 -1.47
C LEU A 111 3.56 -18.19 -0.77
N GLN A 112 4.45 -17.60 0.03
CA GLN A 112 5.45 -18.34 0.79
C GLN A 112 4.79 -19.39 1.69
N LEU A 113 3.67 -19.04 2.33
CA LEU A 113 2.91 -19.96 3.16
C LEU A 113 2.21 -21.05 2.35
N LEU A 114 1.64 -20.73 1.18
CA LEU A 114 1.06 -21.73 0.29
C LEU A 114 2.10 -22.76 -0.15
N PHE A 115 3.30 -22.32 -0.53
CA PHE A 115 4.40 -23.23 -0.86
C PHE A 115 4.77 -24.12 0.34
N ARG A 116 4.92 -23.53 1.53
CA ARG A 116 5.25 -24.27 2.76
C ARG A 116 4.21 -25.32 3.15
N THR A 117 2.93 -25.02 2.95
CA THR A 117 1.83 -25.98 3.24
C THR A 117 1.76 -27.12 2.22
N HIS A 118 2.46 -27.03 1.09
CA HIS A 118 2.47 -28.02 0.03
C HIS A 118 3.91 -28.49 -0.28
N PRO A 119 4.52 -29.29 0.60
CA PRO A 119 5.94 -29.67 0.48
C PRO A 119 6.26 -30.50 -0.77
N LYS A 120 5.24 -31.05 -1.45
CA LYS A 120 5.39 -31.76 -2.73
C LYS A 120 5.65 -30.82 -3.91
N LEU A 121 5.33 -29.54 -3.78
CA LEU A 121 5.64 -28.54 -4.81
C LEU A 121 7.10 -28.09 -4.71
N PRO A 122 7.75 -27.77 -5.84
CA PRO A 122 9.09 -27.18 -5.83
C PRO A 122 9.12 -25.93 -4.94
N GLN A 123 9.98 -25.95 -3.92
CA GLN A 123 10.11 -24.84 -2.98
C GLN A 123 11.10 -23.82 -3.53
N PRO A 124 10.74 -22.52 -3.61
CA PRO A 124 11.72 -21.49 -3.90
C PRO A 124 12.80 -21.45 -2.81
N PRO A 125 14.08 -21.22 -3.17
CA PRO A 125 15.16 -21.07 -2.19
C PRO A 125 14.87 -19.98 -1.16
N GLY A 126 15.32 -20.16 0.08
CA GLY A 126 15.09 -19.20 1.17
C GLY A 126 15.65 -17.81 0.86
N GLU A 127 16.75 -17.75 0.11
CA GLU A 127 17.43 -16.55 -0.33
C GLU A 127 16.54 -15.68 -1.22
N VAL A 128 15.64 -16.29 -2.01
CA VAL A 128 14.70 -15.54 -2.87
C VAL A 128 13.73 -14.74 -2.01
N TRP A 129 13.18 -15.36 -0.95
CA TRP A 129 12.28 -14.69 -0.02
C TRP A 129 13.00 -13.59 0.76
N ALA A 130 14.22 -13.86 1.24
CA ALA A 130 15.03 -12.87 1.95
C ALA A 130 15.41 -11.68 1.06
N ALA A 131 15.84 -11.93 -0.18
CA ALA A 131 16.17 -10.88 -1.14
C ALA A 131 14.95 -10.06 -1.54
N GLY A 132 13.80 -10.71 -1.79
CA GLY A 132 12.55 -10.03 -2.09
C GLY A 132 12.07 -9.14 -0.95
N GLY A 133 12.09 -9.66 0.29
CA GLY A 133 11.77 -8.90 1.49
C GLY A 133 12.72 -7.71 1.71
N GLY A 134 14.03 -7.93 1.57
CA GLY A 134 15.05 -6.89 1.68
C GLY A 134 14.86 -5.79 0.63
N ALA A 135 14.60 -6.16 -0.63
CA ALA A 135 14.30 -5.21 -1.70
C ALA A 135 13.05 -4.37 -1.39
N LEU A 136 11.98 -4.99 -0.88
CA LEU A 136 10.77 -4.27 -0.47
C LEU A 136 11.04 -3.27 0.64
N VAL A 137 11.85 -3.63 1.66
CA VAL A 137 12.25 -2.70 2.72
C VAL A 137 12.99 -1.49 2.15
N VAL A 138 13.99 -1.72 1.29
CA VAL A 138 14.75 -0.61 0.67
C VAL A 138 13.82 0.28 -0.16
N LEU A 139 12.96 -0.32 -0.99
CA LEU A 139 11.98 0.43 -1.79
C LEU A 139 11.03 1.25 -0.91
N GLN A 140 10.59 0.71 0.23
CA GLN A 140 9.71 1.39 1.17
C GLN A 140 10.42 2.58 1.84
N LEU A 141 11.68 2.43 2.24
CA LEU A 141 12.48 3.52 2.80
C LEU A 141 12.70 4.64 1.78
N LEU A 142 13.05 4.27 0.55
CA LEU A 142 13.19 5.22 -0.56
C LEU A 142 11.87 5.94 -0.86
N TRP A 143 10.74 5.22 -0.79
CA TRP A 143 9.41 5.79 -0.95
C TRP A 143 9.08 6.79 0.17
N CYS A 144 9.32 6.44 1.44
CA CYS A 144 9.07 7.34 2.58
C CYS A 144 9.89 8.63 2.45
N TRP A 145 11.16 8.51 2.09
CA TRP A 145 12.03 9.65 1.83
C TRP A 145 11.51 10.52 0.67
N ARG A 146 11.10 9.91 -0.45
CA ARG A 146 10.52 10.64 -1.59
C ARG A 146 9.22 11.36 -1.22
N LEU A 147 8.34 10.72 -0.45
CA LEU A 147 7.09 11.32 0.00
C LEU A 147 7.37 12.55 0.87
N TYR A 148 8.32 12.46 1.80
CA TYR A 148 8.71 13.60 2.64
C TYR A 148 9.22 14.78 1.80
N ARG A 149 10.00 14.49 0.75
CA ARG A 149 10.51 15.53 -0.17
C ARG A 149 9.47 16.10 -1.13
N LEU A 150 8.31 15.46 -1.27
CA LEU A 150 7.26 15.88 -2.21
C LEU A 150 6.54 17.16 -1.75
N PHE A 151 6.49 17.40 -0.44
CA PHE A 151 5.78 18.53 0.16
C PHE A 151 6.73 19.41 0.97
N PRO A 152 7.65 20.15 0.31
CA PRO A 152 8.56 21.07 0.98
C PRO A 152 7.81 22.24 1.64
N ALA A 153 8.54 23.05 2.41
CA ALA A 153 8.02 24.29 2.96
C ALA A 153 7.51 25.23 1.83
N PRO A 154 6.40 25.96 2.05
CA PRO A 154 5.93 26.97 1.13
C PRO A 154 7.01 28.03 0.84
N PRO A 155 7.03 28.62 -0.37
CA PRO A 155 7.82 29.82 -0.62
C PRO A 155 7.46 30.91 0.40
N ALA A 156 8.45 31.72 0.80
CA ALA A 156 8.17 32.91 1.62
C ALA A 156 7.09 33.76 0.93
N ALA A 157 6.14 34.27 1.71
CA ALA A 157 5.08 35.13 1.19
C ALA A 157 5.72 36.28 0.42
N GLN A 158 5.40 36.44 -0.87
CA GLN A 158 5.83 37.61 -1.60
C GLN A 158 5.19 38.83 -0.95
N PRO A 159 5.95 39.91 -0.67
CA PRO A 159 5.37 41.14 -0.15
C PRO A 159 4.25 41.57 -1.11
N GLN A 160 3.02 41.69 -0.60
CA GLN A 160 1.96 42.27 -1.42
C GLN A 160 2.36 43.70 -1.78
N PRO A 161 2.28 44.10 -3.06
CA PRO A 161 2.50 45.49 -3.41
C PRO A 161 1.51 46.34 -2.61
N VAL A 162 2.04 47.29 -1.84
CA VAL A 162 1.21 48.27 -1.14
C VAL A 162 0.52 49.11 -2.21
N GLU A 163 -0.75 48.83 -2.49
CA GLU A 163 -1.59 49.76 -3.26
C GLU A 163 -1.63 51.07 -2.47
N ARG A 164 -1.08 52.12 -3.07
CA ARG A 164 -1.14 53.50 -2.57
C ARG A 164 -2.27 54.24 -3.26
#